data_AF-A0A3M1JN23-F1
#
_entry.id   AF-A0A3M1JN23-F1
#
_cell.length_a   1.000
_cell.length_b   1.000
_cell.length_c   1.000
_cell.angle_alpha   90.00
_cell.angle_beta   90.00
_cell.angle_gamma   90.00
#
_symmetry.space_group_name_H-M   'P 1'
#
loop_
_entity.id
_entity.type
_entity.pdbx_description
1 polymer ?
#
loop_
_entity_poly.entity_id
_entity_poly.type
_entity_poly.pdbx_seq_one_letter_code
_entity_poly.pdbx_strand_id
1 'polypeptide(L)'
;MKFTLSWLKDHLETDAMLAEITEKLTLIGLEVEDVANPAERLAPFTVAEVLKAEQHPDADRLRVCEVRTAEGVVQVVCGAPNARAGMKGIFGPPGSYIPGIDLTLKPAKIRGVESNGMLLSERELQLSDEHEGIIELAEDAEVGTPAADALGLNDPV
;
A
#
# COMPACT_ATOMS: atom_id res chain seq x y z
N MET A 1 25.55 -7.20 -4.12
CA MET A 1 24.81 -8.11 -3.21
C MET A 1 23.76 -7.27 -2.51
N LYS A 2 22.54 -7.77 -2.30
CA LYS A 2 21.45 -7.05 -1.63
C LYS A 2 21.14 -7.73 -0.30
N PHE A 3 20.85 -6.95 0.73
CA PHE A 3 20.47 -7.44 2.05
C PHE A 3 19.69 -6.33 2.74
N THR A 4 18.84 -6.70 3.68
CA THR A 4 18.03 -5.69 4.39
C THR A 4 18.80 -5.09 5.56
N LEU A 5 18.43 -3.88 5.98
CA LEU A 5 19.06 -3.22 7.11
C LEU A 5 18.84 -3.99 8.42
N SER A 6 17.66 -4.58 8.63
CA SER A 6 17.40 -5.40 9.81
C SER A 6 18.34 -6.61 9.88
N TRP A 7 18.53 -7.33 8.76
CA TRP A 7 19.46 -8.46 8.69
C TRP A 7 20.90 -8.05 9.02
N LEU A 8 21.34 -6.87 8.55
CA LEU A 8 22.66 -6.36 8.88
C LEU A 8 22.78 -6.10 10.40
N LYS A 9 21.74 -5.51 11.01
CA LYS A 9 21.70 -5.20 12.44
C LYS A 9 21.65 -6.44 13.33
N ASP A 10 21.10 -7.55 12.85
CA ASP A 10 21.18 -8.84 13.57
C ASP A 10 22.63 -9.33 13.76
N HIS A 11 23.56 -8.83 12.94
CA HIS A 11 24.97 -9.19 12.96
C HIS A 11 25.88 -8.02 13.36
N LEU A 12 25.31 -6.85 13.68
CA LEU A 12 26.03 -5.62 13.94
C LEU A 12 25.37 -4.84 15.09
N GLU A 13 26.02 -4.83 16.25
CA GLU A 13 25.60 -3.97 17.37
C GLU A 13 25.91 -2.49 17.06
N THR A 14 24.88 -1.72 16.73
CA THR A 14 25.01 -0.29 16.41
C THR A 14 23.69 0.47 16.53
N ASP A 15 23.77 1.73 16.96
CA ASP A 15 22.66 2.70 16.92
C ASP A 15 22.73 3.63 15.70
N ALA A 16 23.69 3.39 14.80
CA ALA A 16 23.90 4.23 13.62
C ALA A 16 22.67 4.24 12.70
N MET A 17 22.40 5.42 12.14
CA MET A 17 21.37 5.60 11.12
C MET A 17 21.81 5.00 9.78
N LEU A 18 20.85 4.67 8.91
CA LEU A 18 21.11 4.11 7.59
C LEU A 18 22.16 4.92 6.79
N ALA A 19 22.05 6.24 6.80
CA ALA A 19 22.98 7.13 6.11
C ALA A 19 24.42 7.01 6.64
N GLU A 20 24.60 6.84 7.95
CA GLU A 20 25.93 6.67 8.54
C GLU A 20 26.52 5.29 8.21
N ILE A 21 25.67 4.27 8.12
CA ILE A 21 26.07 2.92 7.73
C ILE A 21 26.53 2.91 6.27
N THR A 22 25.76 3.49 5.35
CA THR A 22 26.08 3.49 3.91
C THR A 22 27.34 4.31 3.61
N GLU A 23 27.53 5.44 4.28
CA GLU A 23 28.76 6.23 4.22
C GLU A 23 29.97 5.42 4.70
N LYS A 24 29.88 4.77 5.87
CA LYS A 24 30.97 3.96 6.41
C LYS A 24 31.32 2.76 5.55
N LEU A 25 30.33 2.07 4.97
CA LEU A 25 30.56 0.97 4.04
C LEU A 25 31.42 1.44 2.86
N THR A 26 31.05 2.57 2.27
CA THR A 26 31.80 3.16 1.15
C THR A 26 33.24 3.52 1.56
N LEU A 27 33.41 4.13 2.74
CA LEU A 27 34.73 4.50 3.26
C LEU A 27 35.67 3.31 3.51
N ILE A 28 35.13 2.13 3.86
CA ILE A 28 35.93 0.92 4.06
C ILE A 28 36.09 0.08 2.79
N GLY A 29 35.68 0.61 1.63
CA GLY A 29 35.83 -0.03 0.32
C GLY A 29 34.69 -0.97 -0.08
N LEU A 30 33.56 -0.93 0.65
CA LEU A 30 32.32 -1.63 0.30
C LEU A 30 31.34 -0.62 -0.30
N GLU A 31 31.48 -0.36 -1.60
CA GLU A 31 30.67 0.63 -2.31
C GLU A 31 29.17 0.27 -2.26
N VAL A 32 28.34 1.24 -1.88
CA VAL A 32 26.88 1.11 -1.88
C VAL A 32 26.34 1.71 -3.18
N GLU A 33 25.90 0.85 -4.09
CA GLU A 33 25.38 1.28 -5.40
C GLU A 33 24.01 1.96 -5.32
N ASP A 34 23.13 1.45 -4.46
CA ASP A 34 21.76 1.92 -4.32
C ASP A 34 21.20 1.57 -2.93
N VAL A 35 20.18 2.32 -2.51
CA VAL A 35 19.40 2.04 -1.30
C VAL A 35 17.93 2.16 -1.69
N ALA A 36 17.21 1.05 -1.64
CA ALA A 36 15.79 1.02 -1.95
C ALA A 36 14.98 0.96 -0.65
N ASN A 37 14.13 1.96 -0.44
CA ASN A 37 13.18 1.97 0.67
C ASN A 37 11.75 1.78 0.13
N PRO A 38 11.16 0.57 0.23
CA PRO A 38 9.79 0.35 -0.22
C PRO A 38 8.77 1.25 0.50
N ALA A 39 9.07 1.69 1.73
CA ALA A 39 8.19 2.59 2.48
C ALA A 39 7.97 3.94 1.81
N GLU A 40 8.98 4.48 1.13
CA GLU A 40 8.86 5.77 0.42
C GLU A 40 7.87 5.67 -0.73
N ARG A 41 7.89 4.55 -1.46
CA ARG A 41 6.96 4.28 -2.56
C ARG A 41 5.54 4.04 -2.08
N LEU A 42 5.39 3.48 -0.88
CA LEU A 42 4.11 3.14 -0.28
C LEU A 42 3.53 4.24 0.63
N ALA A 43 4.26 5.32 0.86
CA ALA A 43 3.90 6.40 1.78
C ALA A 43 2.49 7.01 1.58
N PRO A 44 1.95 7.13 0.33
CA PRO A 44 0.60 7.65 0.13
C PRO A 44 -0.53 6.71 0.58
N PHE A 45 -0.22 5.44 0.84
CA PHE A 45 -1.23 4.39 1.06
C PHE A 45 -1.34 4.01 2.54
N THR A 46 -2.55 3.72 2.96
CA THR A 46 -2.85 3.35 4.36
C THR A 46 -3.85 2.21 4.43
N VAL A 47 -3.89 1.54 5.58
CA VAL A 47 -4.92 0.53 5.88
C VAL A 47 -6.29 1.20 5.95
N ALA A 48 -7.29 0.57 5.33
CA ALA A 48 -8.69 0.94 5.39
C ALA A 48 -9.59 -0.27 5.60
N GLU A 49 -10.81 -0.02 6.07
CA GLU A 49 -11.82 -1.05 6.36
C GLU A 49 -13.06 -0.83 5.48
N VAL A 50 -13.52 -1.87 4.81
CA VAL A 50 -14.79 -1.86 4.07
C VAL A 50 -15.94 -2.04 5.06
N LEU A 51 -16.70 -0.98 5.33
CA LEU A 51 -17.86 -1.03 6.22
C LEU A 51 -19.07 -1.68 5.55
N LYS A 52 -19.27 -1.40 4.26
CA LYS A 52 -20.35 -1.97 3.44
C LYS A 52 -19.86 -2.19 2.02
N ALA A 53 -20.42 -3.18 1.34
CA ALA A 53 -20.16 -3.46 -0.07
C ALA A 53 -21.45 -3.91 -0.75
N GLU A 54 -22.08 -3.01 -1.49
CA GLU A 54 -23.36 -3.24 -2.18
C GLU A 54 -23.15 -3.40 -3.69
N GLN A 55 -24.05 -4.10 -4.37
CA GLN A 55 -23.99 -4.24 -5.82
C GLN A 55 -24.16 -2.86 -6.49
N HIS A 56 -23.33 -2.55 -7.48
CA HIS A 56 -23.48 -1.31 -8.24
C HIS A 56 -24.77 -1.35 -9.08
N PRO A 57 -25.60 -0.27 -9.07
CA PRO A 57 -26.91 -0.27 -9.73
C PRO A 57 -26.84 -0.49 -11.25
N ASP A 58 -25.81 0.07 -11.89
CA ASP A 58 -25.62 0.00 -13.35
C ASP A 58 -24.44 -0.89 -13.80
N ALA A 59 -23.95 -1.81 -12.96
CA ALA A 59 -22.86 -2.72 -13.31
C ALA A 59 -22.82 -4.00 -12.45
N ASP A 60 -22.82 -5.17 -13.10
CA ASP A 60 -22.82 -6.47 -12.42
C ASP A 60 -21.49 -6.82 -11.75
N ARG A 61 -20.38 -6.29 -12.27
CA ARG A 61 -19.02 -6.60 -11.80
C ARG A 61 -18.45 -5.58 -10.82
N LEU A 62 -19.22 -4.54 -10.48
CA LEU A 62 -18.77 -3.47 -9.59
C LEU A 62 -19.57 -3.48 -8.30
N ARG A 63 -18.91 -3.11 -7.21
CA ARG A 63 -19.51 -2.89 -5.91
C ARG A 63 -19.32 -1.43 -5.51
N VAL A 64 -20.32 -0.86 -4.85
CA VAL A 64 -20.22 0.43 -4.18
C VAL A 64 -19.89 0.15 -2.72
N CYS A 65 -18.72 0.58 -2.30
CA CYS A 65 -18.19 0.33 -0.96
C CYS A 65 -18.20 1.61 -0.12
N GLU A 66 -18.69 1.52 1.11
CA GLU A 66 -18.39 2.51 2.15
C GLU A 66 -17.10 2.07 2.85
N VAL A 67 -16.06 2.89 2.78
CA VAL A 67 -14.71 2.55 3.26
C VAL A 67 -14.31 3.53 4.37
N ARG A 68 -13.97 3.01 5.55
CA ARG A 68 -13.39 3.77 6.66
C ARG A 68 -11.88 3.90 6.45
N THR A 69 -11.39 5.13 6.39
CA THR A 69 -9.98 5.49 6.26
C THR A 69 -9.52 6.28 7.49
N ALA A 70 -8.26 6.71 7.51
CA ALA A 70 -7.73 7.60 8.55
C ALA A 70 -8.45 8.96 8.60
N GLU A 71 -8.97 9.44 7.47
CA GLU A 71 -9.57 10.78 7.35
C GLU A 71 -11.10 10.77 7.46
N GLY A 72 -11.73 9.60 7.45
CA GLY A 72 -13.17 9.46 7.56
C GLY A 72 -13.74 8.33 6.71
N VAL A 73 -15.05 8.32 6.52
CA VAL A 73 -15.73 7.34 5.67
C VAL A 73 -15.91 7.92 4.27
N VAL A 74 -15.47 7.19 3.26
CA VAL A 74 -15.56 7.58 1.84
C VAL A 74 -16.24 6.50 1.01
N GLN A 75 -16.85 6.91 -0.10
CA GLN A 75 -17.40 5.98 -1.09
C GLN A 75 -16.34 5.61 -2.12
N VAL A 76 -16.17 4.31 -2.36
CA VAL A 76 -15.24 3.75 -3.37
C VAL A 76 -15.99 2.74 -4.23
N VAL A 77 -15.89 2.86 -5.55
CA VAL A 77 -16.37 1.83 -6.46
C VAL A 77 -15.24 0.82 -6.67
N CYS A 78 -15.48 -0.43 -6.27
CA CYS A 78 -14.48 -1.50 -6.35
C CYS A 78 -14.96 -2.60 -7.29
N GLY A 79 -14.08 -3.07 -8.18
CA GLY A 79 -14.35 -4.19 -9.09
C GLY A 79 -13.82 -5.53 -8.60
N ALA A 80 -13.10 -5.56 -7.47
CA ALA A 80 -12.47 -6.77 -6.99
C ALA A 80 -13.50 -7.75 -6.40
N PRO A 81 -13.40 -9.06 -6.72
CA PRO A 81 -14.39 -10.06 -6.29
C PRO A 81 -14.38 -10.27 -4.78
N ASN A 82 -13.26 -10.02 -4.11
CA ASN A 82 -13.09 -10.22 -2.67
C ASN A 82 -13.56 -9.03 -1.80
N ALA A 83 -13.95 -7.90 -2.40
CA ALA A 83 -14.42 -6.72 -1.68
C ALA A 83 -15.76 -7.00 -0.96
N ARG A 84 -15.73 -7.00 0.38
CA ARG A 84 -16.86 -7.32 1.25
C ARG A 84 -16.80 -6.56 2.57
N ALA A 85 -17.95 -6.41 3.24
CA ALA A 85 -18.02 -5.77 4.56
C ALA A 85 -17.12 -6.50 5.59
N GLY A 86 -16.45 -5.72 6.44
CA GLY A 86 -15.47 -6.18 7.44
C GLY A 86 -14.06 -6.39 6.88
N MET A 87 -13.87 -6.39 5.56
CA MET A 87 -12.55 -6.58 4.96
C MET A 87 -11.64 -5.39 5.24
N LYS A 88 -10.39 -5.67 5.63
CA LYS A 88 -9.32 -4.67 5.72
C LYS A 88 -8.35 -4.83 4.55
N GLY A 89 -7.92 -3.71 3.99
CA GLY A 89 -7.04 -3.69 2.83
C GLY A 89 -6.29 -2.37 2.71
N ILE A 90 -5.57 -2.19 1.60
CA ILE A 90 -4.80 -0.98 1.34
C ILE A 90 -5.61 0.01 0.51
N PHE A 91 -5.65 1.25 0.96
CA PHE A 91 -6.39 2.34 0.33
C PHE A 91 -5.45 3.42 -0.21
N GLY A 92 -5.72 3.83 -1.45
CA GLY A 92 -5.14 5.00 -2.08
C GLY A 92 -6.15 6.17 -2.12
N PRO A 93 -5.89 7.29 -1.42
CA PRO A 93 -6.72 8.48 -1.52
C PRO A 93 -6.55 9.15 -2.90
N PRO A 94 -7.51 10.00 -3.32
CA PRO A 94 -7.34 10.86 -4.49
C PRO A 94 -6.03 11.66 -4.41
N GLY A 95 -5.33 11.78 -5.55
CA GLY A 95 -4.00 12.39 -5.63
C GLY A 95 -2.85 11.38 -5.52
N SER A 96 -3.10 10.15 -5.05
CA SER A 96 -2.06 9.11 -5.00
C SER A 96 -1.69 8.62 -6.39
N TYR A 97 -0.40 8.37 -6.61
CA TYR A 97 0.11 7.75 -7.83
C TYR A 97 0.18 6.23 -7.67
N ILE A 98 -0.47 5.48 -8.57
CA ILE A 98 -0.54 4.01 -8.55
C ILE A 98 0.47 3.45 -9.56
N PRO A 99 1.56 2.82 -9.10
CA PRO A 99 2.68 2.47 -9.97
C PRO A 99 2.37 1.32 -10.94
N GLY A 100 1.55 0.34 -10.55
CA GLY A 100 1.25 -0.83 -11.39
C GLY A 100 0.40 -0.54 -12.63
N ILE A 101 -0.27 0.61 -12.67
CA ILE A 101 -1.13 1.05 -13.79
C ILE A 101 -0.75 2.43 -14.33
N ASP A 102 0.35 3.02 -13.84
CA ASP A 102 0.84 4.35 -14.21
C ASP A 102 -0.25 5.44 -14.19
N LEU A 103 -0.99 5.52 -13.08
CA LEU A 103 -2.15 6.41 -12.95
C LEU A 103 -2.11 7.21 -11.65
N THR A 104 -2.29 8.53 -11.74
CA THR A 104 -2.61 9.36 -10.57
C THR A 104 -4.12 9.38 -10.34
N LEU A 105 -4.56 8.96 -9.15
CA LEU A 105 -5.97 8.93 -8.77
C LEU A 105 -6.56 10.34 -8.77
N LYS A 106 -7.76 10.46 -9.34
CA LYS A 106 -8.59 11.66 -9.28
C LYS A 106 -9.99 11.23 -8.84
N PRO A 107 -10.74 12.10 -8.15
CA PRO A 107 -12.16 11.83 -7.92
C PRO A 107 -12.86 11.58 -9.26
N ALA A 108 -13.60 10.47 -9.34
CA ALA A 108 -14.22 10.03 -10.58
C ALA A 108 -15.68 9.65 -10.37
N LYS A 109 -16.47 9.71 -11.43
CA LYS A 109 -17.80 9.11 -11.50
C LYS A 109 -17.75 7.89 -12.39
N ILE A 110 -17.96 6.72 -11.80
CA ILE A 110 -18.03 5.45 -12.52
C ILE A 110 -19.51 5.12 -12.67
N ARG A 111 -20.01 5.20 -13.92
CA ARG A 111 -21.43 4.92 -14.24
C ARG A 111 -22.42 5.66 -13.33
N GLY A 112 -22.14 6.94 -13.06
CA GLY A 112 -22.99 7.81 -12.24
C GLY A 112 -22.70 7.78 -10.73
N VAL A 113 -21.95 6.79 -10.24
CA VAL A 113 -21.59 6.66 -8.82
C VAL A 113 -20.20 7.27 -8.57
N GLU A 114 -20.08 8.08 -7.52
CA GLU A 114 -18.81 8.72 -7.14
C GLU A 114 -17.83 7.71 -6.52
N SER A 115 -16.55 7.81 -6.88
CA SER A 115 -15.46 7.04 -6.29
C SER A 115 -14.36 7.98 -5.83
N ASN A 116 -14.10 7.98 -4.52
CA ASN A 116 -13.19 8.89 -3.84
C ASN A 116 -11.93 8.15 -3.35
N GLY A 117 -11.28 7.45 -4.27
CA GLY A 117 -10.08 6.67 -4.00
C GLY A 117 -10.18 5.27 -4.60
N MET A 118 -9.30 4.39 -4.15
CA MET A 118 -9.15 3.04 -4.67
C MET A 118 -8.66 2.08 -3.59
N LEU A 119 -9.23 0.87 -3.55
CA LEU A 119 -8.64 -0.25 -2.80
C LEU A 119 -7.66 -0.96 -3.74
N LEU A 120 -6.46 -1.28 -3.26
CA LEU A 120 -5.33 -1.67 -4.11
C LEU A 120 -5.00 -3.16 -4.00
N SER A 121 -4.65 -3.74 -5.14
CA SER A 121 -4.05 -5.07 -5.29
C SER A 121 -2.53 -5.03 -5.17
N GLU A 122 -1.91 -6.20 -5.01
CA GLU A 122 -0.44 -6.33 -4.99
C GLU A 122 0.18 -5.88 -6.31
N ARG A 123 -0.42 -6.25 -7.44
CA ARG A 123 0.02 -5.80 -8.77
C ARG A 123 -0.02 -4.29 -8.93
N GLU A 124 -1.07 -3.64 -8.46
CA GLU A 124 -1.20 -2.17 -8.53
C GLU A 124 -0.13 -1.45 -7.71
N LEU A 125 0.36 -2.08 -6.64
CA LEU A 125 1.49 -1.62 -5.83
C LEU A 125 2.86 -2.14 -6.31
N GLN A 126 2.91 -2.94 -7.37
CA GLN A 126 4.12 -3.62 -7.88
C GLN A 126 4.81 -4.49 -6.82
N LEU A 127 4.03 -5.17 -5.98
CA LEU A 127 4.55 -6.09 -4.96
C LEU A 127 4.63 -7.53 -5.48
N SER A 128 3.71 -7.92 -6.36
CA SER A 128 3.68 -9.22 -7.03
C SER A 128 2.89 -9.13 -8.34
N ASP A 129 2.78 -10.25 -9.07
CA ASP A 129 1.93 -10.37 -10.26
C ASP A 129 0.45 -10.71 -9.92
N GLU A 130 0.11 -10.82 -8.63
CA GLU A 130 -1.23 -11.17 -8.16
C GLU A 130 -2.23 -10.05 -8.47
N HIS A 131 -3.32 -10.42 -9.13
CA HIS A 131 -4.29 -9.47 -9.69
C HIS A 131 -5.74 -9.96 -9.64
N GLU A 132 -6.02 -11.10 -8.97
CA GLU A 132 -7.38 -11.60 -8.84
C GLU A 132 -8.22 -10.78 -7.86
N GLY A 133 -7.59 -10.01 -6.95
CA GLY A 133 -8.29 -9.19 -5.97
C GLY A 133 -7.46 -8.08 -5.35
N ILE A 134 -8.09 -7.33 -4.44
CA ILE A 134 -7.41 -6.33 -3.61
C ILE A 134 -6.70 -7.00 -2.43
N ILE A 135 -5.69 -6.35 -1.87
CA ILE A 135 -4.95 -6.85 -0.72
C ILE A 135 -5.90 -7.02 0.47
N GLU A 136 -5.87 -8.23 1.06
CA GLU A 136 -6.60 -8.56 2.28
C GLU A 136 -5.64 -8.65 3.45
N LEU A 137 -5.90 -7.83 4.48
CA LEU A 137 -5.11 -7.81 5.70
C LEU A 137 -5.84 -8.58 6.83
N ALA A 138 -5.08 -8.92 7.87
CA ALA A 138 -5.62 -9.51 9.07
C ALA A 138 -6.65 -8.57 9.75
N GLU A 139 -7.61 -9.16 10.47
CA GLU A 139 -8.70 -8.42 11.11
C GLU A 139 -8.23 -7.46 12.21
N ASP A 140 -7.04 -7.65 12.76
CA ASP A 140 -6.42 -6.80 13.78
C ASP A 140 -5.65 -5.60 13.20
N ALA A 141 -5.48 -5.51 11.89
CA ALA A 141 -4.80 -4.38 11.25
C ALA A 141 -5.50 -3.05 11.57
N GLU A 142 -4.79 -2.07 12.11
CA GLU A 142 -5.40 -0.79 12.49
C GLU A 142 -5.65 0.10 11.27
N VAL A 143 -6.84 0.70 11.18
CA VAL A 143 -7.15 1.65 10.09
C VAL A 143 -6.26 2.88 10.22
N GLY A 144 -5.66 3.29 9.10
CA GLY A 144 -4.74 4.42 9.03
C GLY A 144 -3.26 4.04 9.20
N THR A 145 -2.95 2.79 9.56
CA THR A 145 -1.57 2.29 9.57
C THR A 145 -0.94 2.47 8.19
N PRO A 146 0.30 2.97 8.07
CA PRO A 146 1.00 3.06 6.80
C PRO A 146 1.07 1.71 6.09
N ALA A 147 0.85 1.69 4.78
CA ALA A 147 0.84 0.44 4.01
C ALA A 147 2.17 -0.33 4.13
N ALA A 148 3.30 0.38 4.19
CA ALA A 148 4.61 -0.23 4.37
C ALA A 148 4.71 -1.03 5.68
N ASP A 149 4.18 -0.49 6.79
CA ASP A 149 4.19 -1.16 8.09
C ASP A 149 3.23 -2.36 8.09
N ALA A 150 2.02 -2.17 7.57
CA ALA A 150 1.00 -3.22 7.50
C ALA A 150 1.42 -4.42 6.64
N LEU A 151 2.28 -4.20 5.64
CA LEU A 151 2.79 -5.22 4.73
C LEU A 151 4.17 -5.76 5.14
N GLY A 152 4.80 -5.22 6.20
CA GLY A 152 6.16 -5.59 6.60
C GLY A 152 7.23 -5.19 5.57
N LEU A 153 7.00 -4.12 4.82
CA LEU A 153 7.85 -3.59 3.76
C LEU A 153 8.54 -2.27 4.17
N ASN A 154 8.78 -2.08 5.46
CA ASN A 154 9.41 -0.89 6.02
C ASN A 154 10.93 -1.03 6.23
N ASP A 155 11.52 -2.15 5.80
CA ASP A 155 12.95 -2.42 5.92
C ASP A 155 13.72 -2.02 4.65
N PRO A 156 14.65 -1.06 4.72
CA PRO A 156 15.50 -0.68 3.59
C PRO A 156 16.39 -1.83 3.11
N VAL A 157 16.67 -1.87 1.80
CA VAL A 157 17.49 -2.89 1.11
C VAL A 157 18.60 -2.27 0.29
#